data_AF-A0A3R9BKJ0-F1
#
_entry.id   AF-A0A3R9BKJ0-F1
#
_cell.length_a   1.000
_cell.length_b   1.000
_cell.length_c   1.000
_cell.angle_alpha   90.00
_cell.angle_beta   90.00
_cell.angle_gamma   90.00
#
_symmetry.space_group_name_H-M   'P 1'
#
loop_
_entity.id
_entity.type
_entity.pdbx_description
1 polymer ?
#
loop_
_entity_poly.entity_id
_entity_poly.type
_entity_poly.pdbx_seq_one_letter_code
_entity_poly.pdbx_strand_id
1 'polypeptide(L)'
;MSRYEIAFSGQLVPGAQPELVKANMAKLFQADAQRIAQLFSGRRIVIKNNLDAATAEKYRATLERAGARVEVVDMDPLIEEVELAPPPPVEPEPAPAVIPAATRPGRLQVAPRDEYMAAFSDVDAPDFDIAPVGSNLQDARPDAAAPQVDLSQFSLAPVGSDMGQAKPVAPAPAPDTSHLKLQD
;
A
#
# COMPACT_ATOMS: atom_id res chain seq x y z
N MET A 1 30.96 3.56 -19.14
CA MET A 1 31.08 2.33 -18.32
C MET A 1 29.70 2.05 -17.78
N SER A 2 29.04 1.07 -18.38
CA SER A 2 27.64 0.76 -18.13
C SER A 2 27.44 0.20 -16.73
N ARG A 3 26.57 0.84 -15.95
CA ARG A 3 26.18 0.37 -14.63
C ARG A 3 24.90 -0.42 -14.78
N TYR A 4 24.88 -1.62 -14.24
CA TYR A 4 23.72 -2.51 -14.27
C TYR A 4 23.10 -2.56 -12.89
N GLU A 5 21.78 -2.62 -12.85
CA GLU A 5 21.04 -2.92 -11.64
C GLU A 5 20.27 -4.23 -11.78
N ILE A 6 20.11 -4.93 -10.67
CA ILE A 6 19.39 -6.19 -10.61
C ILE A 6 18.10 -5.94 -9.85
N ALA A 7 16.98 -5.96 -10.58
CA ALA A 7 15.66 -5.82 -10.02
C ALA A 7 14.95 -7.18 -10.01
N PHE A 8 14.27 -7.47 -8.91
CA PHE A 8 13.43 -8.65 -8.78
C PHE A 8 11.97 -8.22 -8.67
N SER A 9 11.11 -8.83 -9.48
CA SER A 9 9.69 -8.50 -9.61
C SER A 9 8.76 -9.52 -8.95
N GLY A 10 9.28 -10.38 -8.07
CA GLY A 10 8.47 -11.41 -7.40
C GLY A 10 8.09 -12.59 -8.29
N GLN A 11 8.60 -12.65 -9.52
CA GLN A 11 8.29 -13.71 -10.48
C GLN A 11 9.14 -14.95 -10.22
N LEU A 12 8.47 -16.09 -10.11
CA LEU A 12 9.06 -17.41 -9.92
C LEU A 12 9.05 -18.18 -11.23
N VAL A 13 10.05 -19.03 -11.44
CA VAL A 13 10.08 -19.94 -12.60
C VAL A 13 8.98 -21.01 -12.43
N PRO A 14 8.28 -21.42 -13.51
CA PRO A 14 7.25 -22.45 -13.44
C PRO A 14 7.81 -23.75 -12.87
N GLY A 15 7.26 -24.22 -11.74
CA GLY A 15 7.67 -25.47 -11.07
C GLY A 15 8.61 -25.29 -9.88
N ALA A 16 9.05 -24.07 -9.55
CA ALA A 16 9.85 -23.82 -8.35
C ALA A 16 8.96 -23.64 -7.10
N GLN A 17 9.28 -24.31 -6.00
CA GLN A 17 8.55 -24.15 -4.74
C GLN A 17 8.88 -22.79 -4.09
N PRO A 18 7.87 -21.96 -3.77
CA PRO A 18 8.09 -20.60 -3.26
C PRO A 18 8.88 -20.57 -1.94
N GLU A 19 8.76 -21.61 -1.11
CA GLU A 19 9.50 -21.73 0.16
C GLU A 19 11.00 -21.99 -0.06
N LEU A 20 11.33 -22.86 -1.02
CA LEU A 20 12.70 -23.25 -1.31
C LEU A 20 13.46 -22.14 -2.05
N VAL A 21 12.77 -21.42 -2.96
CA VAL A 21 13.33 -20.23 -3.63
C VAL A 21 13.62 -19.13 -2.61
N LYS A 22 12.69 -18.86 -1.67
CA LYS A 22 12.91 -17.88 -0.59
C LYS A 22 14.15 -18.21 0.25
N ALA A 23 14.34 -19.48 0.61
CA ALA A 23 15.51 -19.93 1.38
C ALA A 23 16.83 -19.77 0.59
N ASN A 24 16.83 -20.09 -0.70
CA ASN A 24 18.00 -19.94 -1.56
C ASN A 24 18.35 -18.46 -1.80
N MET A 25 17.33 -17.61 -2.00
CA MET A 25 17.52 -16.16 -2.14
C MET A 25 18.04 -15.53 -0.84
N ALA A 26 17.60 -16.02 0.33
CA ALA A 26 18.11 -15.57 1.62
C ALA A 26 19.60 -15.83 1.78
N LYS A 27 20.06 -17.02 1.37
CA LYS A 27 21.48 -17.40 1.44
C LYS A 27 22.33 -16.62 0.45
N LEU A 28 21.84 -16.43 -0.79
CA LEU A 28 22.58 -15.75 -1.85
C LEU A 28 22.73 -14.25 -1.59
N PHE A 29 21.71 -13.61 -1.01
CA PHE A 29 21.74 -12.16 -0.74
C PHE A 29 22.03 -11.79 0.71
N GLN A 30 22.12 -12.76 1.62
CA GLN A 30 22.25 -12.51 3.07
C GLN A 30 21.21 -11.49 3.56
N ALA A 31 20.01 -11.53 2.97
CA ALA A 31 18.94 -10.59 3.25
C ALA A 31 17.95 -11.20 4.24
N ASP A 32 17.40 -10.36 5.12
CA ASP A 32 16.41 -10.78 6.11
C ASP A 32 15.16 -11.37 5.45
N ALA A 33 14.56 -12.38 6.13
CA ALA A 33 13.34 -13.04 5.68
C ALA A 33 12.18 -12.04 5.41
N GLN A 34 12.17 -10.90 6.11
CA GLN A 34 11.22 -9.80 5.91
C GLN A 34 11.44 -9.08 4.57
N ARG A 35 12.70 -8.80 4.20
CA ARG A 35 13.04 -8.16 2.92
C ARG A 35 12.71 -9.10 1.76
N ILE A 36 12.91 -10.39 1.94
CA ILE A 36 12.54 -11.41 0.95
C ILE A 36 11.02 -11.55 0.83
N ALA A 37 10.27 -11.51 1.94
CA ALA A 37 8.82 -11.49 1.86
C ALA A 37 8.30 -10.27 1.09
N GLN A 38 8.91 -9.10 1.26
CA GLN A 38 8.61 -7.90 0.47
C GLN A 38 9.02 -8.03 -1.00
N LEU A 39 10.15 -8.69 -1.31
CA LEU A 39 10.57 -9.03 -2.68
C LEU A 39 9.54 -9.91 -3.41
N PHE A 40 8.85 -10.77 -2.67
CA PHE A 40 7.81 -11.65 -3.19
C PHE A 40 6.40 -11.03 -3.18
N SER A 41 6.27 -9.74 -2.82
CA SER A 41 4.99 -9.03 -2.84
C SER A 41 4.51 -8.65 -4.25
N GLY A 42 5.27 -9.01 -5.29
CA GLY A 42 4.96 -8.72 -6.69
C GLY A 42 5.33 -7.29 -7.13
N ARG A 43 5.93 -6.50 -6.24
CA ARG A 43 6.47 -5.16 -6.57
C ARG A 43 7.93 -5.30 -7.01
N ARG A 44 8.32 -4.53 -8.03
CA ARG A 44 9.73 -4.44 -8.48
C ARG A 44 10.58 -3.85 -7.36
N ILE A 45 11.60 -4.58 -6.92
CA ILE A 45 12.54 -4.12 -5.90
C ILE A 45 13.96 -4.34 -6.40
N VAL A 46 14.78 -3.30 -6.31
CA VAL A 46 16.20 -3.33 -6.65
C VAL A 46 16.96 -4.01 -5.52
N ILE A 47 17.58 -5.16 -5.81
CA ILE A 47 18.34 -5.91 -4.80
C ILE A 47 19.75 -5.34 -4.68
N LYS A 48 20.35 -4.94 -5.79
CA LYS A 48 21.68 -4.31 -5.82
C LYS A 48 21.85 -3.46 -7.07
N ASN A 49 22.37 -2.25 -6.89
CA ASN A 49 22.71 -1.30 -7.95
C ASN A 49 24.24 -1.19 -8.10
N ASN A 50 24.69 -0.61 -9.22
CA ASN A 50 26.11 -0.37 -9.54
C ASN A 50 26.94 -1.65 -9.76
N LEU A 51 26.39 -2.61 -10.52
CA LEU A 51 27.12 -3.81 -10.94
C LEU A 51 27.66 -3.64 -12.35
N ASP A 52 28.79 -4.29 -12.64
CA ASP A 52 29.37 -4.39 -13.97
C ASP A 52 28.68 -5.49 -14.80
N ALA A 53 28.72 -5.42 -16.13
CA ALA A 53 28.01 -6.32 -17.04
C ALA A 53 28.28 -7.81 -16.71
N ALA A 54 29.56 -8.14 -16.55
CA ALA A 54 30.02 -9.50 -16.24
C ALA A 54 29.56 -9.99 -14.86
N THR A 55 29.28 -9.07 -13.92
CA THR A 55 28.79 -9.40 -12.59
C THR A 55 27.28 -9.54 -12.60
N ALA A 56 26.57 -8.67 -13.32
CA ALA A 56 25.11 -8.71 -13.46
C ALA A 56 24.62 -10.02 -14.10
N GLU A 57 25.29 -10.49 -15.16
CA GLU A 57 24.97 -11.77 -15.80
C GLU A 57 25.20 -12.98 -14.87
N LYS A 58 26.27 -12.95 -14.07
CA LYS A 58 26.54 -14.00 -13.08
C LYS A 58 25.45 -14.06 -12.02
N TYR A 59 24.95 -12.91 -11.56
CA TYR A 59 23.83 -12.85 -10.63
C TYR A 59 22.54 -13.33 -11.28
N ARG A 60 22.23 -12.91 -12.52
CA ARG A 60 21.07 -13.42 -13.28
C ARG A 60 21.10 -14.94 -13.36
N ALA A 61 22.21 -15.53 -13.81
CA ALA A 61 22.34 -16.97 -13.98
C ALA A 61 22.27 -17.74 -12.65
N THR A 62 22.76 -17.16 -11.55
CA THR A 62 22.67 -17.78 -10.22
C THR A 62 21.26 -17.71 -9.67
N LEU A 63 20.53 -16.64 -9.94
CA LEU A 63 19.16 -16.44 -9.46
C LEU A 63 18.13 -17.21 -10.27
N GLU A 64 18.33 -17.32 -11.57
CA GLU A 64 17.53 -18.16 -12.46
C GLU A 64 17.68 -19.65 -12.07
N ARG A 65 18.91 -20.09 -11.76
CA ARG A 65 19.16 -21.42 -11.18
C ARG A 65 18.52 -21.61 -9.80
N ALA A 66 18.37 -20.54 -9.02
CA ALA A 66 17.67 -20.58 -7.74
C ALA A 66 16.14 -20.57 -7.88
N GLY A 67 15.60 -20.45 -9.11
CA GLY A 67 14.16 -20.48 -9.40
C GLY A 67 13.48 -19.09 -9.40
N ALA A 68 14.27 -18.01 -9.38
CA ALA A 68 13.78 -16.63 -9.37
C ALA A 68 13.99 -15.99 -10.76
N ARG A 69 12.94 -15.39 -11.34
CA ARG A 69 13.06 -14.61 -12.57
C ARG A 69 13.48 -13.20 -12.21
N VAL A 70 14.64 -12.80 -12.70
CA VAL A 70 15.28 -11.53 -12.37
C VAL A 70 15.46 -10.72 -13.64
N GLU A 71 15.17 -9.43 -13.52
CA GLU A 71 15.31 -8.48 -14.61
C GLU A 71 16.58 -7.67 -14.37
N VAL A 72 17.54 -7.82 -15.28
CA VAL A 72 18.73 -6.96 -15.32
C VAL A 72 18.34 -5.73 -16.11
N VAL A 73 18.42 -4.57 -15.47
CA VAL A 73 18.12 -3.29 -16.11
C VAL A 73 19.43 -2.55 -16.27
N ASP A 74 19.70 -2.16 -17.50
CA ASP A 74 20.87 -1.39 -17.87
C ASP A 74 20.59 0.07 -17.50
N MET A 75 21.50 0.67 -16.72
CA MET A 75 21.38 2.08 -16.31
C MET A 75 22.07 3.03 -17.31
N ASP A 76 22.65 2.50 -18.39
CA ASP A 76 22.94 3.33 -19.57
C ASP A 76 21.63 3.50 -20.34
N PRO A 77 21.13 4.73 -20.49
CA PRO A 77 20.12 4.96 -21.50
C PRO A 77 20.80 4.68 -22.84
N LEU A 78 20.45 3.56 -23.47
CA LEU A 78 20.10 3.69 -24.88
C LEU A 78 18.95 4.70 -24.88
N ILE A 79 19.33 5.95 -25.07
CA ILE A 79 18.59 6.86 -25.92
C ILE A 79 18.34 5.99 -27.16
N GLU A 80 17.22 5.27 -27.17
CA GLU A 80 16.59 4.85 -28.41
C GLU A 80 16.29 6.17 -29.11
N GLU A 81 17.31 6.62 -29.83
CA GLU A 81 17.23 7.42 -31.01
C GLU A 81 16.14 6.74 -31.85
N VAL A 82 14.90 7.17 -31.62
CA VAL A 82 13.84 6.97 -32.57
C VAL A 82 14.38 7.61 -33.84
N GLU A 83 14.85 6.77 -34.76
CA GLU A 83 14.94 7.06 -36.18
C GLU A 83 13.55 7.53 -36.64
N LEU A 84 13.23 8.79 -36.38
CA LEU A 84 12.11 9.48 -36.98
C LEU A 84 12.71 10.49 -37.95
N ALA A 85 12.68 10.05 -39.21
CA ALA A 85 12.79 10.78 -40.47
C ALA A 85 13.30 12.23 -40.42
N PRO A 86 14.28 12.59 -41.29
CA PRO A 86 14.82 13.95 -41.34
C PRO A 86 13.70 14.97 -41.56
N PRO A 87 13.52 15.98 -40.68
CA PRO A 87 12.59 17.05 -40.96
C PRO A 87 13.16 17.92 -42.09
N PRO A 88 12.33 18.37 -43.05
CA PRO A 88 12.77 19.28 -44.09
C PRO A 88 13.25 20.60 -43.47
N PRO A 89 14.21 21.30 -44.09
CA PRO A 89 14.76 22.53 -43.54
C PRO A 89 13.67 23.60 -43.56
N VAL A 90 13.29 24.11 -42.38
CA VAL A 90 12.48 25.32 -42.27
C VAL A 90 13.43 26.47 -41.95
N GLU A 91 13.42 27.47 -42.81
CA GLU A 91 14.10 28.76 -42.67
C GLU A 91 13.82 29.44 -41.32
N PRO A 92 14.75 30.32 -40.87
CA PRO A 92 14.70 30.92 -39.55
C PRO A 92 13.77 32.14 -39.54
N GLU A 93 12.65 32.05 -38.82
CA GLU A 93 11.81 33.20 -38.46
C GLU A 93 11.50 33.19 -36.94
N PRO A 94 11.27 34.38 -36.36
CA PRO A 94 11.89 34.80 -35.11
C PRO A 94 11.17 34.29 -33.86
N ALA A 95 11.92 34.27 -32.76
CA ALA A 95 11.49 33.92 -31.41
C ALA A 95 10.05 34.40 -31.10
N PRO A 96 9.15 33.52 -30.64
CA PRO A 96 7.96 34.01 -29.98
C PRO A 96 8.41 34.65 -28.67
N ALA A 97 8.21 35.96 -28.61
CA ALA A 97 8.30 36.74 -27.39
C ALA A 97 7.58 36.00 -26.26
N VAL A 98 8.28 35.84 -25.15
CA VAL A 98 7.76 35.52 -23.82
C VAL A 98 6.51 36.37 -23.57
N ILE A 99 5.35 35.74 -23.74
CA ILE A 99 4.09 36.28 -23.26
C ILE A 99 4.11 36.05 -21.74
N PRO A 100 4.08 37.09 -20.90
CA PRO A 100 3.97 36.87 -19.47
C PRO A 100 2.64 36.17 -19.21
N ALA A 101 2.71 34.94 -18.71
CA ALA A 101 1.54 34.16 -18.33
C ALA A 101 0.76 34.97 -17.28
N ALA A 102 -0.36 35.54 -17.71
CA ALA A 102 -1.29 36.24 -16.84
C ALA A 102 -1.55 35.39 -15.59
N THR A 103 -1.33 35.96 -14.41
CA THR A 103 -1.61 35.33 -13.12
C THR A 103 -3.08 34.95 -13.06
N ARG A 104 -3.37 33.67 -13.28
CA ARG A 104 -4.71 33.13 -13.06
C ARG A 104 -4.83 32.81 -11.56
N PRO A 105 -5.79 33.39 -10.84
CA PRO A 105 -5.97 33.09 -9.42
C PRO A 105 -6.27 31.58 -9.25
N GLY A 106 -5.57 30.92 -8.32
CA GLY A 106 -5.73 29.49 -8.01
C GLY A 106 -4.86 28.53 -8.83
N ARG A 107 -3.87 29.02 -9.59
CA ARG A 107 -2.87 28.19 -10.30
C ARG A 107 -1.47 28.45 -9.78
N LEU A 108 -0.71 27.37 -9.58
CA LEU A 108 0.69 27.45 -9.17
C LEU A 108 1.53 28.04 -10.30
N GLN A 109 2.25 29.12 -10.01
CA GLN A 109 3.33 29.61 -10.86
C GLN A 109 4.66 29.42 -10.14
N VAL A 110 5.46 28.47 -10.61
CA VAL A 110 6.78 28.18 -10.06
C VAL A 110 7.83 28.62 -11.09
N ALA A 111 8.70 29.54 -10.70
CA ALA A 111 9.86 29.91 -11.52
C ALA A 111 10.81 28.69 -11.60
N PRO A 112 11.11 28.18 -12.81
CA PRO A 112 12.03 27.06 -12.98
C PRO A 112 13.41 27.39 -12.38
N ARG A 113 13.95 26.46 -11.60
CA ARG A 113 15.27 26.60 -10.98
C ARG A 113 16.40 25.97 -11.81
N ASP A 114 16.07 24.99 -12.63
CA ASP A 114 16.98 24.21 -13.46
C ASP A 114 16.29 23.69 -14.73
N GLU A 115 17.04 23.04 -15.62
CA GLU A 115 16.56 22.48 -16.89
C GLU A 115 15.50 21.39 -16.70
N TYR A 116 15.57 20.63 -15.60
CA TYR A 116 14.59 19.59 -15.29
C TYR A 116 13.24 20.20 -14.90
N MET A 117 13.23 21.26 -14.09
CA MET A 117 12.02 22.00 -13.75
C MET A 117 11.46 22.76 -14.96
N ALA A 118 12.32 23.24 -15.86
CA ALA A 118 11.89 23.93 -17.07
C ALA A 118 11.03 23.04 -17.98
N ALA A 119 11.27 21.72 -17.98
CA ALA A 119 10.45 20.74 -18.70
C ALA A 119 8.98 20.70 -18.25
N PHE A 120 8.67 21.23 -17.05
CA PHE A 120 7.31 21.27 -16.50
C PHE A 120 6.74 22.69 -16.42
N SER A 121 7.39 23.68 -17.04
CA SER A 121 6.95 25.09 -16.99
C SER A 121 5.54 25.32 -17.57
N ASP A 122 5.10 24.47 -18.49
CA ASP A 122 3.77 24.55 -19.11
C ASP A 122 2.70 23.70 -18.41
N VAL A 123 3.01 23.06 -17.28
CA VAL A 123 2.06 22.22 -16.54
C VAL A 123 1.04 23.09 -15.78
N ASP A 124 -0.24 22.98 -16.14
CA ASP A 124 -1.34 23.64 -15.42
C ASP A 124 -1.67 22.89 -14.12
N ALA A 125 -1.15 23.37 -12.99
CA ALA A 125 -1.35 22.78 -11.67
C ALA A 125 -2.22 23.67 -10.76
N PRO A 126 -3.21 23.11 -10.04
CA PRO A 126 -3.92 23.82 -8.98
C PRO A 126 -2.97 24.25 -7.85
N ASP A 127 -3.21 25.44 -7.29
CA ASP A 127 -2.53 25.96 -6.11
C ASP A 127 -3.06 25.31 -4.83
N PHE A 128 -2.42 24.21 -4.44
CA PHE A 128 -2.66 23.55 -3.17
C PHE A 128 -1.73 24.11 -2.10
N ASP A 129 -2.29 24.89 -1.18
CA ASP A 129 -1.59 25.32 0.02
C ASP A 129 -1.25 24.16 0.96
N ILE A 130 -0.24 24.37 1.79
CA ILE A 130 0.16 23.43 2.84
C ILE A 130 -0.70 23.70 4.08
N ALA A 131 -1.43 22.68 4.53
CA ALA A 131 -2.19 22.77 5.77
C ALA A 131 -1.26 22.87 7.00
N PRO A 132 -1.64 23.63 8.04
CA PRO A 132 -0.88 23.71 9.29
C PRO A 132 -0.63 22.34 9.94
N VAL A 133 0.42 22.25 10.76
CA VAL A 133 0.72 21.02 11.51
C VAL A 133 -0.46 20.63 12.42
N GLY A 134 -0.82 19.34 12.39
CA GLY A 134 -1.97 18.82 13.14
C GLY A 134 -3.34 19.00 12.45
N SER A 135 -3.38 19.57 11.25
CA SER A 135 -4.62 19.64 10.46
C SER A 135 -5.07 18.24 10.04
N ASN A 136 -6.36 17.95 10.19
CA ASN A 136 -6.95 16.72 9.67
C ASN A 136 -7.15 16.83 8.16
N LEU A 137 -6.46 16.00 7.38
CA LEU A 137 -6.59 15.92 5.92
C LEU A 137 -7.57 14.83 5.46
N GLN A 138 -8.23 14.14 6.39
CA GLN A 138 -9.23 13.13 6.04
C GLN A 138 -10.55 13.79 5.67
N ASP A 139 -11.21 13.26 4.64
CA ASP A 139 -12.57 13.62 4.30
C ASP A 139 -13.52 13.38 5.46
N ALA A 140 -14.55 14.22 5.58
CA ALA A 140 -15.59 14.04 6.58
C ALA A 140 -16.28 12.69 6.35
N ARG A 141 -16.23 11.80 7.35
CA ARG A 141 -17.00 10.56 7.30
C ARG A 141 -18.48 10.92 7.40
N PRO A 142 -19.33 10.50 6.44
CA PRO A 142 -20.76 10.74 6.54
C PRO A 142 -21.31 10.04 7.79
N ASP A 143 -22.26 10.69 8.46
CA ASP A 143 -22.94 10.11 9.61
C ASP A 143 -23.60 8.78 9.21
N ALA A 144 -23.35 7.74 10.00
CA ALA A 144 -23.95 6.44 9.77
C ALA A 144 -25.45 6.54 10.03
N ALA A 145 -26.26 6.39 8.98
CA ALA A 145 -27.69 6.29 9.13
C ALA A 145 -28.03 5.03 9.96
N ALA A 146 -28.79 5.21 11.05
CA ALA A 146 -29.22 4.09 11.86
C ALA A 146 -30.12 3.15 11.02
N PRO A 147 -29.91 1.82 11.10
CA PRO A 147 -30.77 0.88 10.40
C PRO A 147 -32.20 0.98 10.95
N GLN A 148 -33.18 0.96 10.05
CA GLN A 148 -34.59 0.92 10.43
C GLN A 148 -34.94 -0.52 10.82
N VAL A 149 -34.86 -0.82 12.12
CA VAL A 149 -35.21 -2.14 12.66
C VAL A 149 -36.65 -2.12 13.14
N ASP A 150 -37.46 -3.05 12.63
CA ASP A 150 -38.82 -3.28 13.11
C ASP A 150 -38.79 -4.21 14.34
N LEU A 151 -39.12 -3.64 15.50
CA LEU A 151 -39.17 -4.36 16.78
C LEU A 151 -40.61 -4.70 17.21
N SER A 152 -41.61 -4.50 16.35
CA SER A 152 -43.04 -4.70 16.68
C SER A 152 -43.38 -6.11 17.16
N GLN A 153 -42.57 -7.09 16.79
CA GLN A 153 -42.72 -8.51 17.13
C GLN A 153 -42.03 -8.90 18.45
N PHE A 154 -41.25 -8.00 19.07
CA PHE A 154 -40.58 -8.25 20.34
C PHE A 154 -41.27 -7.49 21.47
N SER A 155 -41.60 -8.20 22.57
CA SER A 155 -42.14 -7.60 23.79
C SER A 155 -41.12 -7.73 24.92
N LEU A 156 -40.85 -6.64 25.62
CA LEU A 156 -39.95 -6.63 26.77
C LEU A 156 -40.74 -6.88 28.06
N ALA A 157 -40.32 -7.84 28.86
CA ALA A 157 -40.93 -8.07 30.17
C ALA A 157 -40.56 -6.94 31.15
N PRO A 158 -41.42 -6.61 32.13
CA PRO A 158 -41.10 -5.64 33.17
C PRO A 158 -39.80 -6.01 33.90
N VAL A 159 -39.05 -5.00 34.35
CA VAL A 159 -37.84 -5.20 35.14
C VAL A 159 -38.13 -6.11 36.35
N GLY A 160 -37.31 -7.13 36.54
CA GLY A 160 -37.50 -8.15 37.59
C GLY A 160 -38.41 -9.32 37.19
N SER A 161 -38.91 -9.37 35.96
CA SER A 161 -39.62 -10.54 35.45
C SER A 161 -38.66 -11.70 35.19
N ASP A 162 -38.99 -12.84 35.77
CA ASP A 162 -38.22 -14.08 35.63
C ASP A 162 -38.50 -14.72 34.25
N MET A 163 -37.49 -14.67 33.37
CA MET A 163 -37.56 -15.16 31.99
C MET A 163 -36.96 -16.57 31.86
N GLY A 164 -37.41 -17.50 32.70
CA GLY A 164 -37.09 -18.92 32.58
C GLY A 164 -36.24 -19.54 33.70
N GLN A 165 -36.26 -19.02 34.94
CA GLN A 165 -35.70 -19.77 36.06
C GLN A 165 -36.50 -21.06 36.29
N ALA A 166 -35.78 -22.10 36.72
CA ALA A 166 -36.38 -23.37 37.08
C ALA A 166 -37.47 -23.14 38.13
N LYS A 167 -38.65 -23.75 37.93
CA LYS A 167 -39.82 -23.62 38.81
C LYS A 167 -39.37 -23.80 40.27
N PRO A 168 -39.55 -22.79 41.14
CA PRO A 168 -39.12 -22.91 42.53
C PRO A 168 -39.83 -24.11 43.15
N VAL A 169 -39.04 -25.03 43.70
CA VAL A 169 -39.55 -26.19 44.44
C VAL A 169 -40.35 -25.63 45.61
N ALA A 170 -41.61 -26.06 45.74
CA ALA A 170 -42.46 -25.64 46.84
C ALA A 170 -41.76 -25.96 48.17
N PRO A 171 -41.77 -25.05 49.16
CA PRO A 171 -41.13 -25.28 50.44
C PRO A 171 -41.67 -26.58 51.05
N ALA A 172 -40.76 -27.43 51.51
CA ALA A 172 -41.13 -28.67 52.19
C ALA A 172 -42.04 -28.34 53.40
N PRO A 173 -43.03 -29.20 53.71
CA PRO A 173 -43.88 -29.00 54.88
C PRO A 173 -43.01 -28.85 56.13
N ALA A 174 -43.39 -27.91 57.00
CA ALA A 174 -42.67 -27.68 58.25
C ALA A 174 -42.61 -28.98 59.07
N PRO A 175 -41.48 -29.29 59.71
CA PRO A 175 -41.38 -30.45 60.58
C PRO A 175 -42.36 -30.33 61.75
N ASP A 176 -42.93 -31.46 62.19
CA ASP A 176 -43.90 -31.48 63.29
C ASP A 176 -43.23 -31.10 64.63
N THR A 177 -43.65 -29.95 65.17
CA THR A 177 -43.15 -29.42 66.45
C THR A 177 -44.07 -29.71 67.63
N SER A 178 -45.10 -30.56 67.48
CA SER A 178 -46.13 -30.80 68.50
C SER A 178 -45.60 -31.37 69.82
N HIS A 179 -44.36 -31.88 69.83
CA HIS A 179 -43.70 -32.45 71.01
C HIS A 179 -42.64 -31.56 71.66
N LEU A 180 -42.39 -30.35 71.13
CA LEU A 180 -41.46 -29.39 71.74
C LEU A 180 -42.18 -28.55 72.81
N LYS A 181 -41.65 -28.55 74.04
CA LYS A 181 -42.05 -27.63 75.10
C LYS A 181 -40.81 -26.93 75.66
N LEU A 182 -40.89 -25.61 75.80
CA LEU A 182 -39.87 -24.82 76.49
C LEU A 182 -40.04 -25.03 78.00
N GLN A 183 -38.96 -25.33 78.72
CA GLN A 183 -38.91 -25.24 80.18
C GLN A 183 -38.39 -23.85 80.55
N ASP A 184 -39.08 -23.16 81.46
CA ASP A 184 -38.63 -21.90 82.07
C ASP A 184 -37.35 -22.11 82.91
#